data_AF-A0A934ZR74-F1
#
_entry.id   AF-A0A934ZR74-F1
#
_cell.length_a   1.000
_cell.length_b   1.000
_cell.length_c   1.000
_cell.angle_alpha   90.00
_cell.angle_beta   90.00
_cell.angle_gamma   90.00
#
_symmetry.space_group_name_H-M   'P 1'
#
loop_
_entity.id
_entity.type
_entity.pdbx_description
1 polymer ?
#
loop_
_entity_poly.entity_id
_entity_poly.type
_entity_poly.pdbx_seq_one_letter_code
_entity_poly.pdbx_strand_id
1 'polypeptide(L)'
;MAIWLACGSLAVSAANETASTTSSVQQHWQAECGECHLAYAPRLLPATSWRVLMSRLESHFGVDASLDAPTARAIEQYLVAGANAKGPSSADRTAPANSREQSLPRITTSAWFRRQHDDITAAAWKLQSIGSASNCGACHTDAAAGRFRESAIRLPADVVTGRGDEHKEKDDE
;
A
#
# COMPACT_ATOMS: atom_id res chain seq x y z
N MET A 1 24.37 -58.63 27.50
CA MET A 1 24.74 -57.32 26.94
C MET A 1 23.68 -56.94 25.91
N ALA A 2 22.77 -56.01 26.26
CA ALA A 2 21.70 -55.57 25.37
C ALA A 2 22.04 -54.17 24.86
N ILE A 3 22.29 -54.04 23.56
CA ILE A 3 22.59 -52.77 22.89
C ILE A 3 21.26 -52.22 22.38
N TRP A 4 20.81 -51.12 22.97
CA TRP A 4 19.70 -50.32 22.47
C TRP A 4 20.22 -49.38 21.36
N LEU A 5 19.81 -49.62 20.11
CA LEU A 5 19.96 -48.66 19.02
C LEU A 5 18.79 -47.67 19.08
N ALA A 6 19.05 -46.49 19.64
CA ALA A 6 18.14 -45.35 19.53
C ALA A 6 18.34 -44.68 18.16
N CYS A 7 17.34 -44.82 17.28
CA CYS A 7 17.28 -44.09 16.02
C CYS A 7 16.83 -42.65 16.33
N GLY A 8 17.77 -41.70 16.32
CA GLY A 8 17.48 -40.29 16.52
C GLY A 8 16.93 -39.65 15.25
N SER A 9 15.68 -39.20 15.27
CA SER A 9 15.08 -38.41 14.21
C SER A 9 15.65 -36.98 14.23
N LEU A 10 16.31 -36.58 13.15
CA LEU A 10 16.65 -35.18 12.87
C LEU A 10 15.37 -34.43 12.46
N ALA A 11 14.90 -33.53 13.32
CA ALA A 11 13.87 -32.56 12.94
C ALA A 11 14.52 -31.41 12.17
N VAL A 12 14.21 -31.26 10.88
CA VAL A 12 14.56 -30.08 10.09
C VAL A 12 13.66 -28.91 10.53
N SER A 13 14.27 -27.81 10.97
CA SER A 13 13.55 -26.58 11.35
C SER A 13 13.03 -25.81 10.12
N ALA A 14 11.76 -26.00 9.77
CA ALA A 14 11.06 -25.29 8.68
C ALA A 14 10.87 -23.76 8.88
N ALA A 15 11.38 -23.18 9.97
CA ALA A 15 11.20 -21.76 10.28
C ALA A 15 12.14 -20.84 9.47
N ASN A 16 13.28 -21.34 8.99
CA ASN A 16 14.30 -20.49 8.35
C ASN A 16 14.07 -20.28 6.84
N GLU A 17 13.44 -21.23 6.16
CA GLU A 17 13.10 -21.14 4.72
C GLU A 17 11.93 -20.17 4.47
N THR A 18 10.94 -20.15 5.35
CA THR A 18 9.74 -19.30 5.23
C THR A 18 10.06 -17.82 5.44
N ALA A 19 10.93 -17.49 6.41
CA ALA A 19 11.38 -16.13 6.66
C ALA A 19 12.24 -15.58 5.50
N SER A 20 13.17 -16.39 4.98
CA SER A 20 14.04 -16.01 3.86
C SER A 20 13.24 -15.78 2.57
N THR A 21 12.25 -16.63 2.30
CA THR A 21 11.34 -16.50 1.15
C THR A 21 10.42 -15.29 1.28
N THR A 22 9.93 -14.99 2.48
CA THR A 22 9.10 -13.79 2.71
C THR A 22 9.90 -12.50 2.47
N SER A 23 11.16 -12.48 2.92
CA SER A 23 12.07 -11.35 2.71
C SER A 23 12.38 -11.12 1.22
N SER A 24 12.58 -12.19 0.44
CA SER A 24 12.87 -12.04 -1.00
C SER A 24 11.64 -11.57 -1.78
N VAL A 25 10.44 -12.07 -1.45
CA VAL A 25 9.20 -11.60 -2.11
C VAL A 25 8.90 -10.15 -1.75
N GLN A 26 9.13 -9.73 -0.50
CA GLN A 26 8.99 -8.31 -0.13
C GLN A 26 9.96 -7.41 -0.92
N GLN A 27 11.19 -7.86 -1.16
CA GLN A 27 12.16 -7.12 -1.98
C GLN A 27 11.70 -6.99 -3.42
N HIS A 28 11.22 -8.08 -4.04
CA HIS A 28 10.67 -8.04 -5.40
C HIS A 28 9.43 -7.14 -5.49
N TRP A 29 8.49 -7.25 -4.55
CA TRP A 29 7.34 -6.35 -4.49
C TRP A 29 7.77 -4.88 -4.39
N GLN A 30 8.76 -4.57 -3.55
CA GLN A 30 9.24 -3.20 -3.39
C GLN A 30 9.94 -2.67 -4.64
N ALA A 31 10.70 -3.53 -5.35
CA ALA A 31 11.37 -3.17 -6.59
C ALA A 31 10.35 -2.96 -7.71
N GLU A 32 9.58 -3.99 -8.06
CA GLU A 32 8.66 -3.98 -9.21
C GLU A 32 7.49 -3.01 -9.01
N CYS A 33 6.84 -3.02 -7.84
CA CYS A 33 5.69 -2.13 -7.58
C CYS A 33 6.12 -0.72 -7.13
N GLY A 34 7.43 -0.48 -7.01
CA GLY A 34 8.03 0.78 -6.57
C GLY A 34 8.62 1.63 -7.70
N GLU A 35 8.68 1.12 -8.94
CA GLU A 35 9.40 1.79 -10.04
C GLU A 35 8.75 3.11 -10.48
N CYS A 36 7.42 3.14 -10.53
CA CYS A 36 6.65 4.29 -11.05
C CYS A 36 5.97 5.11 -9.96
N HIS A 37 5.65 4.48 -8.84
CA HIS A 37 5.01 5.09 -7.69
C HIS A 37 5.44 4.34 -6.44
N LEU A 38 5.03 4.82 -5.27
CA LEU A 38 5.26 4.12 -4.02
C LEU A 38 4.72 2.68 -4.06
N ALA A 39 5.50 1.71 -3.59
CA ALA A 39 5.01 0.34 -3.42
C ALA A 39 3.92 0.33 -2.32
N TYR A 40 2.66 0.37 -2.73
CA TYR A 40 1.54 0.57 -1.81
C TYR A 40 1.36 -0.63 -0.88
N ALA A 41 1.42 -0.38 0.43
CA ALA A 41 1.35 -1.43 1.44
C ALA A 41 0.12 -2.34 1.24
N PRO A 42 0.27 -3.68 1.36
CA PRO A 42 -0.80 -4.65 1.11
C PRO A 42 -2.13 -4.35 1.82
N ARG A 43 -2.07 -3.78 3.03
CA ARG A 43 -3.24 -3.43 3.85
C ARG A 43 -4.10 -2.27 3.30
N LEU A 44 -3.73 -1.64 2.18
CA LEU A 44 -4.46 -0.48 1.64
C LEU A 44 -5.62 -0.88 0.73
N LEU A 45 -5.62 -2.09 0.16
CA LEU A 45 -6.74 -2.65 -0.61
C LEU A 45 -7.15 -4.03 -0.08
N PRO A 46 -8.42 -4.44 -0.27
CA PRO A 46 -8.83 -5.81 0.00
C PRO A 46 -8.18 -6.77 -1.00
N ALA A 47 -8.03 -8.03 -0.59
CA ALA A 47 -7.41 -9.08 -1.42
C ALA A 47 -8.06 -9.21 -2.81
N THR A 48 -9.38 -9.02 -2.91
CA THR A 48 -10.10 -9.05 -4.20
C THR A 48 -9.62 -7.96 -5.15
N SER A 49 -9.41 -6.74 -4.66
CA SER A 49 -8.90 -5.63 -5.47
C SER A 49 -7.47 -5.86 -5.93
N TRP A 50 -6.60 -6.42 -5.08
CA TRP A 50 -5.25 -6.80 -5.48
C TRP A 50 -5.23 -7.83 -6.60
N ARG A 51 -6.07 -8.87 -6.54
CA ARG A 51 -6.17 -9.86 -7.61
C ARG A 51 -6.61 -9.24 -8.94
N VAL A 52 -7.53 -8.28 -8.92
CA VAL A 52 -7.97 -7.57 -10.14
C VAL A 52 -6.83 -6.72 -10.73
N LEU A 53 -6.02 -6.07 -9.88
CA LEU A 53 -4.87 -5.30 -10.34
C LEU A 53 -3.79 -6.19 -10.96
N MET A 54 -3.45 -7.29 -10.28
CA MET A 54 -2.40 -8.21 -10.73
C MET A 54 -2.78 -8.99 -11.99
N SER A 55 -4.08 -9.16 -12.28
CA SER A 55 -4.54 -9.85 -13.49
C SER A 55 -4.61 -8.97 -14.74
N ARG A 56 -4.24 -7.68 -14.64
CA ARG A 56 -4.40 -6.67 -15.70
C ARG A 56 -3.21 -5.70 -15.75
N LEU A 57 -2.01 -6.17 -15.43
CA LEU A 57 -0.80 -5.34 -15.36
C LEU A 57 -0.46 -4.70 -16.71
N GLU A 58 -0.81 -5.34 -17.83
CA GLU A 58 -0.65 -4.82 -19.19
C GLU A 58 -1.50 -3.56 -19.48
N SER A 59 -2.49 -3.27 -18.64
CA SER A 59 -3.39 -2.11 -18.74
C SER A 59 -3.41 -1.29 -17.45
N HIS A 60 -2.30 -1.29 -16.70
CA HIS A 60 -2.16 -0.67 -15.40
C HIS A 60 -2.21 0.87 -15.47
N PHE A 61 -3.42 1.42 -15.49
CA PHE A 61 -3.69 2.88 -15.49
C PHE A 61 -3.07 3.63 -16.68
N GLY A 62 -3.04 3.01 -17.85
CA GLY A 62 -2.53 3.60 -19.09
C GLY A 62 -1.04 3.34 -19.35
N VAL A 63 -0.39 2.54 -18.48
CA VAL A 63 0.94 1.99 -18.73
C VAL A 63 0.91 0.48 -18.69
N ASP A 64 1.89 -0.15 -19.33
CA ASP A 64 2.16 -1.57 -19.22
C ASP A 64 3.12 -1.80 -18.05
N ALA A 65 2.64 -2.47 -17.00
CA ALA A 65 3.40 -2.86 -15.82
C ALA A 65 3.54 -4.38 -15.71
N SER A 66 3.45 -5.09 -16.85
CA SER A 66 3.50 -6.55 -16.87
C SER A 66 4.86 -7.08 -16.40
N LEU A 67 4.78 -8.21 -15.68
CA LEU A 67 5.92 -8.90 -15.08
C LEU A 67 5.95 -10.35 -15.60
N ASP A 68 7.07 -11.03 -15.45
CA ASP A 68 7.10 -12.47 -15.70
C ASP A 68 6.14 -13.21 -14.75
N ALA A 69 5.56 -14.31 -15.24
CA ALA A 69 4.50 -15.00 -14.52
C ALA A 69 4.90 -15.50 -13.11
N PRO A 70 6.12 -16.06 -12.88
CA PRO A 70 6.61 -16.36 -11.54
C PRO A 70 6.61 -15.16 -10.59
N THR A 71 7.18 -14.02 -11.03
CA THR A 71 7.26 -12.79 -10.22
C THR A 71 5.87 -12.22 -9.92
N ALA A 72 5.01 -12.11 -10.93
CA ALA A 72 3.64 -11.64 -10.78
C ALA A 72 2.87 -12.47 -9.74
N ARG A 73 3.01 -13.81 -9.81
CA ARG A 73 2.32 -14.72 -8.88
C ARG A 73 2.82 -14.57 -7.45
N ALA A 74 4.13 -14.44 -7.26
CA ALA A 74 4.71 -14.26 -5.93
C ALA A 74 4.26 -12.93 -5.29
N ILE A 75 4.25 -11.85 -6.07
CA ILE A 75 3.78 -10.53 -5.63
C ILE A 75 2.28 -10.55 -5.32
N GLU A 76 1.44 -11.18 -6.16
CA GLU A 76 0.01 -11.30 -5.89
C GLU A 76 -0.24 -12.02 -4.56
N GLN A 77 0.47 -13.12 -4.30
CA GLN A 77 0.34 -13.87 -3.04
C GLN A 77 0.72 -13.01 -1.84
N TYR A 78 1.81 -12.24 -1.95
CA TYR A 78 2.25 -11.33 -0.90
C TYR A 78 1.21 -10.23 -0.61
N LEU A 79 0.70 -9.57 -1.66
CA LEU A 79 -0.34 -8.54 -1.54
C LEU A 79 -1.62 -9.09 -0.92
N VAL A 80 -2.08 -10.26 -1.37
CA VAL A 80 -3.28 -10.92 -0.86
C VAL A 80 -3.12 -11.34 0.60
N ALA A 81 -1.96 -11.91 0.98
CA ALA A 81 -1.69 -12.32 2.35
C ALA A 81 -1.67 -11.12 3.31
N GLY A 82 -1.07 -10.00 2.89
CA GLY A 82 -0.99 -8.77 3.70
C GLY A 82 -2.29 -7.94 3.71
N ALA A 83 -3.27 -8.25 2.86
CA ALA A 83 -4.49 -7.44 2.71
C ALA A 83 -5.38 -7.37 3.97
N ASN A 84 -5.24 -8.36 4.87
CA ASN A 84 -6.01 -8.44 6.13
C ASN A 84 -5.21 -8.02 7.37
N ALA A 85 -4.00 -7.47 7.19
CA ALA A 85 -3.25 -6.89 8.30
C ALA A 85 -4.06 -5.77 9.00
N LYS A 86 -3.74 -5.49 10.27
CA LYS A 86 -4.46 -4.49 11.09
C LYS A 86 -4.64 -3.17 10.32
N GLY A 87 -5.87 -2.69 10.24
CA GLY A 87 -6.25 -1.52 9.46
C GLY A 87 -7.76 -1.34 9.33
N PRO A 88 -8.20 -0.43 8.45
CA PRO A 88 -9.61 -0.21 8.15
C PRO A 88 -10.27 -1.48 7.60
N SER A 89 -11.58 -1.61 7.76
CA SER A 89 -12.33 -2.77 7.28
C SER A 89 -12.13 -2.98 5.77
N SER A 90 -12.20 -4.23 5.30
CA SER A 90 -12.11 -4.53 3.87
C SER A 90 -13.23 -3.86 3.07
N ALA A 91 -14.42 -3.70 3.66
CA ALA A 91 -15.54 -3.00 3.04
C ALA A 91 -15.21 -1.51 2.82
N ASP A 92 -14.63 -0.84 3.81
CA ASP A 92 -14.28 0.58 3.70
C ASP A 92 -13.15 0.86 2.71
N ARG A 93 -12.25 -0.12 2.51
CA ARG A 93 -11.14 -0.05 1.55
C ARG A 93 -11.51 -0.49 0.14
N THR A 94 -12.70 -1.05 -0.04
CA THR A 94 -13.18 -1.42 -1.38
C THR A 94 -13.48 -0.15 -2.18
N ALA A 95 -12.82 -0.01 -3.33
CA ALA A 95 -13.17 1.03 -4.29
C ALA A 95 -14.60 0.77 -4.81
N PRO A 96 -15.45 1.80 -4.96
CA PRO A 96 -16.78 1.62 -5.51
C PRO A 96 -16.68 1.03 -6.91
N ALA A 97 -17.49 0.01 -7.19
CA ALA A 97 -17.64 -0.52 -8.53
C ALA A 97 -18.34 0.56 -9.39
N ASN A 98 -17.60 1.23 -10.27
CA ASN A 98 -18.18 2.17 -11.21
C ASN A 98 -18.61 1.42 -12.47
N SER A 99 -19.92 1.39 -12.74
CA SER A 99 -20.49 0.73 -13.93
C SER A 99 -20.12 1.40 -15.25
N ARG A 100 -19.52 2.60 -15.20
CA ARG A 100 -19.12 3.37 -16.40
C ARG A 100 -17.73 3.05 -16.92
N GLU A 101 -16.90 2.31 -16.19
CA GLU A 101 -15.60 1.88 -16.70
C GLU A 101 -15.18 0.55 -16.10
N GLN A 102 -14.47 -0.20 -16.91
CA GLN A 102 -13.62 -1.32 -16.51
C GLN A 102 -12.42 -0.83 -15.64
N SER A 103 -12.62 0.20 -14.81
CA SER A 103 -11.55 0.91 -14.12
C SER A 103 -10.97 0.03 -13.02
N LEU A 104 -9.65 -0.08 -13.04
CA LEU A 104 -8.90 -0.81 -12.03
C LEU A 104 -9.14 -0.21 -10.63
N PRO A 105 -9.18 -1.04 -9.56
CA PRO A 105 -9.36 -0.55 -8.20
C PRO A 105 -8.30 0.48 -7.80
N ARG A 106 -8.73 1.58 -7.16
CA ARG A 106 -7.82 2.62 -6.66
C ARG A 106 -8.02 2.80 -5.15
N ILE A 107 -6.91 2.87 -4.40
CA ILE A 107 -6.95 3.19 -2.96
C ILE A 107 -7.67 4.52 -2.73
N THR A 108 -7.34 5.52 -3.56
CA THR A 108 -7.81 6.91 -3.47
C THR A 108 -9.31 7.08 -3.71
N THR A 109 -9.99 6.07 -4.28
CA THR A 109 -11.43 6.08 -4.50
C THR A 109 -12.20 5.28 -3.45
N SER A 110 -11.54 4.66 -2.48
CA SER A 110 -12.21 3.98 -1.37
C SER A 110 -12.95 4.97 -0.46
N ALA A 111 -13.99 4.48 0.24
CA ALA A 111 -14.72 5.30 1.20
C ALA A 111 -13.84 5.70 2.39
N TRP A 112 -12.98 4.79 2.86
CA TRP A 112 -11.99 5.08 3.90
C TRP A 112 -11.06 6.21 3.48
N PHE A 113 -10.42 6.12 2.31
CA PHE A 113 -9.44 7.13 1.88
C PHE A 113 -10.06 8.52 1.83
N ARG A 114 -11.25 8.65 1.22
CA ARG A 114 -11.95 9.94 1.13
C ARG A 114 -12.26 10.54 2.50
N ARG A 115 -12.69 9.71 3.47
CA ARG A 115 -12.96 10.18 4.85
C ARG A 115 -11.70 10.55 5.63
N GLN A 116 -10.53 10.03 5.27
CA GLN A 116 -9.27 10.38 5.94
C GLN A 116 -8.61 11.63 5.35
N HIS A 117 -9.08 12.10 4.19
CA HIS A 117 -8.51 13.24 3.48
C HIS A 117 -9.57 14.25 3.04
N ASP A 118 -10.70 14.29 3.75
CA ASP A 118 -11.79 15.24 3.47
C ASP A 118 -11.41 16.70 3.78
N ASP A 119 -10.42 16.90 4.65
CA ASP A 119 -9.80 18.21 4.91
C ASP A 119 -8.90 18.72 3.76
N ILE A 120 -8.58 17.88 2.76
CA ILE A 120 -7.77 18.27 1.60
C ILE A 120 -8.66 18.63 0.42
N THR A 121 -8.58 19.89 0.01
CA THR A 121 -9.43 20.42 -1.07
C THR A 121 -9.11 19.79 -2.43
N ALA A 122 -10.10 19.77 -3.33
CA ALA A 122 -9.91 19.31 -4.71
C ALA A 122 -8.83 20.11 -5.48
N ALA A 123 -8.59 21.37 -5.09
CA ALA A 123 -7.54 22.20 -5.65
C ALA A 123 -6.14 21.78 -5.15
N ALA A 124 -6.02 21.45 -3.86
CA ALA A 124 -4.76 20.99 -3.28
C ALA A 124 -4.23 19.73 -3.99
N TRP A 125 -5.11 18.79 -4.35
CA TRP A 125 -4.72 17.59 -5.10
C TRP A 125 -4.09 17.85 -6.48
N LYS A 126 -4.27 19.06 -7.02
CA LYS A 126 -3.75 19.47 -8.34
C LYS A 126 -2.53 20.37 -8.23
N LEU A 127 -2.10 20.73 -7.02
CA LEU A 127 -0.86 21.49 -6.82
C LEU A 127 0.31 20.71 -7.39
N GLN A 128 1.28 21.40 -7.99
CA GLN A 128 2.46 20.76 -8.58
C GLN A 128 3.27 19.97 -7.55
N SER A 129 3.26 20.38 -6.27
CA SER A 129 3.93 19.69 -5.17
C SER A 129 3.29 18.35 -4.80
N ILE A 130 2.02 18.13 -5.13
CA ILE A 130 1.28 16.88 -4.87
C ILE A 130 1.05 16.10 -6.18
N GLY A 131 0.54 16.77 -7.21
CA GLY A 131 0.21 16.25 -8.53
C GLY A 131 -1.07 15.40 -8.56
N SER A 132 -1.21 14.46 -7.63
CA SER A 132 -2.44 13.68 -7.44
C SER A 132 -2.50 13.02 -6.06
N ALA A 133 -3.69 12.57 -5.67
CA ALA A 133 -3.89 11.78 -4.45
C ALA A 133 -3.12 10.44 -4.43
N SER A 134 -2.61 9.97 -5.57
CA SER A 134 -1.76 8.77 -5.65
C SER A 134 -0.36 9.02 -5.11
N ASN A 135 0.11 10.27 -5.06
CA ASN A 135 1.43 10.61 -4.56
C ASN A 135 1.44 10.69 -3.02
N CYS A 136 1.29 9.55 -2.35
CA CYS A 136 1.22 9.50 -0.89
C CYS A 136 2.47 10.11 -0.22
N GLY A 137 3.64 9.98 -0.86
CA GLY A 137 4.91 10.49 -0.37
C GLY A 137 5.01 12.01 -0.36
N ALA A 138 4.14 12.74 -1.06
CA ALA A 138 4.12 14.20 -1.03
C ALA A 138 3.79 14.75 0.37
N CYS A 139 2.94 14.04 1.12
CA CYS A 139 2.49 14.46 2.45
C CYS A 139 2.93 13.50 3.57
N HIS A 140 2.96 12.18 3.30
CA HIS A 140 3.35 11.17 4.26
C HIS A 140 4.81 10.76 4.04
N THR A 141 5.75 11.40 4.73
CA THR A 141 7.21 11.20 4.53
C THR A 141 7.66 9.75 4.76
N ASP A 142 6.94 9.00 5.60
CA ASP A 142 7.23 7.62 5.93
C ASP A 142 6.42 6.59 5.11
N ALA A 143 5.68 7.04 4.09
CA ALA A 143 4.79 6.18 3.32
C ALA A 143 5.54 5.01 2.65
N ALA A 144 6.80 5.23 2.22
CA ALA A 144 7.60 4.20 1.57
C ALA A 144 7.88 2.99 2.50
N ALA A 145 7.81 3.22 3.82
CA ALA A 145 7.89 2.17 4.83
C ALA A 145 6.50 1.66 5.28
N GLY A 146 5.44 1.99 4.54
CA GLY A 146 4.05 1.60 4.81
C GLY A 146 3.39 2.31 6.01
N ARG A 147 3.99 3.41 6.51
CA ARG A 147 3.49 4.17 7.66
C ARG A 147 2.79 5.44 7.22
N PHE A 148 1.62 5.70 7.82
CA PHE A 148 0.73 6.82 7.47
C PHE A 148 0.19 7.49 8.74
N ARG A 149 1.06 7.69 9.75
CA ARG A 149 0.66 8.32 11.01
C ARG A 149 0.45 9.82 10.79
N GLU A 150 -0.63 10.35 11.34
CA GLU A 150 -0.97 11.77 11.21
C GLU A 150 0.14 12.69 11.75
N SER A 151 0.73 12.34 12.90
CA SER A 151 1.82 13.10 13.51
C SER A 151 3.11 13.18 12.68
N ALA A 152 3.25 12.33 11.65
CA ALA A 152 4.39 12.33 10.73
C ALA A 152 4.07 13.03 9.40
N ILE A 153 2.85 13.55 9.22
CA ILE A 153 2.47 14.27 8.00
C ILE A 153 3.24 15.59 7.93
N ARG A 154 3.78 15.88 6.75
CA ARG A 154 4.39 17.16 6.40
C ARG A 154 3.78 17.62 5.10
N LEU A 155 2.90 18.63 5.19
CA LEU A 155 2.27 19.19 4.00
C LEU A 155 3.28 20.05 3.24
N PRO A 156 3.31 19.96 1.89
CA PRO A 156 4.00 20.95 1.08
C PRO A 156 3.56 22.38 1.42
N ALA A 157 4.47 23.34 1.32
CA ALA A 157 4.24 24.72 1.78
C ALA A 157 3.12 25.45 1.03
N ASP A 158 2.80 25.01 -0.19
CA ASP A 158 1.73 25.55 -1.04
C ASP A 158 0.34 24.93 -0.75
N VAL A 159 0.25 23.96 0.18
CA VAL A 159 -1.02 23.40 0.62
C VAL A 159 -1.62 24.26 1.72
N VAL A 160 -2.74 24.91 1.41
CA VAL A 160 -3.59 25.58 2.41
C VAL A 160 -4.67 24.60 2.85
N THR A 161 -4.66 24.17 4.11
CA THR A 161 -5.74 23.36 4.69
C THR A 161 -6.80 24.27 5.31
N GLY A 162 -8.07 23.87 5.24
CA GLY A 162 -9.18 24.66 5.80
C GLY A 162 -9.18 24.79 7.33
N ARG A 163 -8.16 24.24 8.02
CA ARG A 163 -8.02 24.21 9.48
C ARG A 163 -6.81 25.00 9.99
N GLY A 164 -6.07 25.67 9.08
CA GLY A 164 -4.69 26.15 9.33
C GLY A 164 -4.50 27.65 9.61
N ASP A 165 -5.56 28.46 9.57
CA ASP A 165 -5.43 29.92 9.78
C ASP A 165 -5.93 30.41 11.15
N GLU A 166 -6.40 29.53 12.04
CA GLU A 166 -6.91 29.91 13.38
C GLU A 166 -5.85 29.92 14.49
N HIS A 167 -4.57 29.65 14.19
CA HIS A 167 -3.52 29.59 15.22
C HIS A 167 -2.38 30.59 15.06
N LYS A 168 -2.52 31.58 14.17
CA LYS A 168 -1.47 32.59 13.95
C LYS A 168 -1.81 34.01 14.38
N GLU A 169 -2.98 34.22 14.99
CA GLU A 169 -3.51 35.56 15.32
C GLU A 169 -3.86 35.69 16.82
N LYS A 170 -3.02 35.18 17.72
CA LYS A 170 -3.21 35.33 19.18
C LYS A 170 -1.95 35.64 20.00
N ASP A 171 -0.82 35.95 19.36
CA ASP A 171 0.43 36.24 20.09
C ASP A 171 0.94 37.69 19.93
N ASP A 172 0.13 38.59 19.35
CA ASP A 172 0.44 40.03 19.23
C ASP A 172 -0.66 40.89 19.88
N GLU A 173 -0.82 40.83 21.21
CA GLU A 173 -1.39 41.94 22.01
C GLU A 173 -0.84 41.94 23.46
#